data_AF-A0A558BV93-F1
#
_entry.id   AF-A0A558BV93-F1
#
_cell.length_a   1.000
_cell.length_b   1.000
_cell.length_c   1.000
_cell.angle_alpha   90.00
_cell.angle_beta   90.00
_cell.angle_gamma   90.00
#
_symmetry.space_group_name_H-M   'P 1'
#
loop_
_entity.id
_entity.type
_entity.pdbx_description
1 polymer ?
#
loop_
_entity_poly.entity_id
_entity_poly.type
_entity_poly.pdbx_seq_one_letter_code
_entity_poly.pdbx_strand_id
1 'polypeptide(L)'
;MGLFNVLNVPVQCPHCGQEFEGRIQFKFGATRQLEYKLGDTLAWGYNENGKPNLPRVKVYGILENDECPRCGVAFEYQKDDEFDIVVECDVLKSFSSMADYGDYLVDSEAEGVYAVL
;
A
#
# COMPACT_ATOMS: atom_id res chain seq x y z
N MET A 1 -1.91 -0.71 17.65
CA MET A 1 -2.80 -0.39 16.52
C MET A 1 -2.62 1.08 16.18
N GLY A 2 -1.87 1.38 15.11
CA GLY A 2 -1.59 2.74 14.65
C GLY A 2 -2.51 3.13 13.51
N LEU A 3 -2.66 4.44 13.26
CA LEU A 3 -3.39 4.96 12.11
C LEU A 3 -2.68 4.57 10.81
N PHE A 4 -3.45 4.46 9.73
CA PHE A 4 -3.00 4.12 8.37
C PHE A 4 -3.66 5.07 7.38
N ASN A 5 -3.27 5.03 6.11
CA ASN A 5 -3.93 5.68 4.98
C ASN A 5 -4.48 4.62 4.03
N VAL A 6 -5.37 5.01 3.13
CA VAL A 6 -6.03 4.12 2.17
C VAL A 6 -5.74 4.58 0.76
N LEU A 7 -5.28 3.68 -0.09
CA LEU A 7 -5.15 3.86 -1.53
C LEU A 7 -6.33 3.14 -2.21
N ASN A 8 -7.18 3.90 -2.88
CA ASN A 8 -8.32 3.38 -3.65
C ASN A 8 -7.88 3.14 -5.09
N VAL A 9 -7.82 1.87 -5.50
CA VAL A 9 -7.35 1.45 -6.82
C VAL A 9 -8.15 0.28 -7.37
N PRO A 10 -8.26 0.15 -8.70
CA PRO A 10 -8.82 -1.05 -9.32
C PRO A 10 -7.90 -2.26 -9.07
N VAL A 11 -8.38 -3.27 -8.34
CA VAL A 11 -7.64 -4.51 -8.08
C VAL A 11 -8.27 -5.64 -8.89
N GLN A 12 -7.43 -6.43 -9.56
CA GLN A 12 -7.85 -7.62 -10.28
C GLN A 12 -7.81 -8.83 -9.34
N CYS A 13 -8.94 -9.55 -9.23
CA CYS A 13 -8.98 -10.78 -8.45
C CYS A 13 -8.19 -11.91 -9.16
N PRO A 14 -7.24 -12.58 -8.50
CA PRO A 14 -6.48 -13.69 -9.10
C PRO A 14 -7.33 -14.93 -9.37
N HIS A 15 -8.47 -15.10 -8.68
CA HIS A 15 -9.34 -16.27 -8.83
C HIS A 15 -10.33 -16.16 -9.99
N CYS A 16 -10.97 -14.99 -10.16
CA CYS A 16 -12.01 -14.79 -11.17
C CYS A 16 -11.63 -13.83 -12.30
N GLY A 17 -10.48 -13.15 -12.18
CA GLY A 17 -9.98 -12.19 -13.17
C GLY A 17 -10.77 -10.89 -13.26
N GLN A 18 -11.85 -10.73 -12.49
CA GLN A 18 -12.65 -9.51 -12.47
C GLN A 18 -11.98 -8.41 -11.65
N GLU A 19 -12.18 -7.18 -12.09
CA GLU A 19 -11.74 -5.99 -11.39
C GLU A 19 -12.80 -5.51 -10.40
N PHE A 20 -12.32 -5.01 -9.26
CA PHE A 20 -13.14 -4.36 -8.25
C PHE A 20 -12.38 -3.18 -7.63
N GLU A 21 -13.12 -2.28 -6.96
CA GLU A 21 -12.50 -1.17 -6.23
C GLU A 21 -11.86 -1.72 -4.95
N GLY A 22 -10.54 -1.82 -4.94
CA GLY A 22 -9.75 -2.27 -3.81
C GLY A 22 -9.30 -1.11 -2.94
N ARG A 23 -9.34 -1.32 -1.63
CA ARG A 23 -8.89 -0.37 -0.61
C ARG A 23 -7.62 -0.93 0.01
N ILE A 24 -6.46 -0.39 -0.37
CA ILE A 24 -5.16 -0.84 0.13
C ILE A 24 -4.74 0.06 1.30
N GLN A 25 -4.62 -0.51 2.50
CA GLN A 25 -4.16 0.18 3.69
C GLN A 25 -2.64 0.23 3.72
N PHE A 26 -2.05 1.42 3.93
CA PHE A 26 -0.60 1.61 3.99
C PHE A 26 -0.22 2.65 5.04
N LYS A 27 1.05 2.69 5.44
CA LYS A 27 1.55 3.61 6.46
C LYS A 27 2.73 4.43 5.96
N PHE A 28 2.46 5.48 5.20
CA PHE A 28 3.50 6.40 4.73
C PHE A 28 2.93 7.81 4.58
N GLY A 29 3.73 8.82 4.89
CA GLY A 29 3.25 10.20 5.06
C GLY A 29 2.47 10.40 6.36
N ALA A 30 1.57 11.37 6.39
CA ALA A 30 0.70 11.65 7.53
C ALA A 30 -0.38 10.57 7.67
N THR A 31 -0.24 9.68 8.66
CA THR A 31 -1.16 8.55 8.86
C THR A 31 -2.41 8.98 9.64
N ARG A 32 -3.52 9.23 8.94
CA ARG A 32 -4.76 9.79 9.52
C ARG A 32 -6.06 9.23 8.91
N GLN A 33 -6.01 8.06 8.30
CA GLN A 33 -7.10 7.49 7.48
C GLN A 33 -7.42 8.38 6.29
N LEU A 34 -6.39 8.98 5.69
CA LEU A 34 -6.55 9.75 4.46
C LEU A 34 -6.76 8.79 3.30
N GLU A 35 -7.67 9.16 2.41
CA GLU A 35 -7.99 8.39 1.21
C GLU A 35 -7.32 9.02 -0.01
N TYR A 36 -6.58 8.20 -0.75
CA TYR A 36 -5.80 8.61 -1.91
C TYR A 36 -6.17 7.79 -3.15
N LYS A 37 -5.79 8.33 -4.31
CA LYS A 37 -5.76 7.66 -5.61
C LYS A 37 -4.34 7.72 -6.19
N LEU A 38 -4.09 6.93 -7.23
CA LEU A 38 -2.85 7.06 -7.99
C LEU A 38 -2.76 8.47 -8.60
N GLY A 39 -1.58 9.07 -8.49
CA GLY A 39 -1.28 10.44 -8.89
C GLY A 39 -1.42 11.46 -7.76
N ASP A 40 -2.03 11.10 -6.63
CA ASP A 40 -2.14 12.01 -5.49
C ASP A 40 -0.79 12.20 -4.80
N THR A 41 -0.63 13.39 -4.21
CA THR A 41 0.53 13.74 -3.36
C THR A 41 0.20 13.47 -1.90
N LEU A 42 1.12 12.82 -1.20
CA LEU A 42 1.00 12.50 0.22
C LEU A 42 1.06 13.77 1.08
N ALA A 43 0.16 13.83 2.06
CA ALA A 43 0.22 14.86 3.09
C ALA A 43 1.30 14.55 4.14
N TRP A 44 1.87 15.61 4.71
CA TRP A 44 2.87 15.57 5.78
C TRP A 44 2.49 16.54 6.90
N GLY A 45 3.15 16.48 8.05
CA GLY A 45 3.02 17.41 9.18
C GLY A 45 2.29 16.86 10.41
N TYR A 46 1.94 15.57 10.46
CA TYR A 46 1.38 14.93 11.65
C TYR A 46 1.44 13.40 11.60
N ASN A 47 1.87 12.77 12.71
CA ASN A 47 1.95 11.32 12.88
C ASN A 47 2.54 10.63 11.63
N GLU A 48 3.69 11.15 11.23
CA GLU A 48 4.36 10.85 9.98
C GLU A 48 5.02 9.49 10.04
N ASN A 49 4.90 8.72 8.97
CA ASN A 49 5.68 7.50 8.77
C ASN A 49 6.55 7.69 7.52
N GLY A 50 7.86 7.49 7.68
CA GLY A 50 8.85 7.74 6.63
C GLY A 50 9.33 9.18 6.55
N LYS A 51 9.93 9.55 5.40
CA LYS A 51 10.52 10.86 5.15
C LYS A 51 9.92 11.47 3.86
N PRO A 52 9.64 12.79 3.84
CA PRO A 52 9.14 13.47 2.64
C PRO A 52 10.21 13.58 1.56
N ASN A 53 9.78 13.77 0.32
CA ASN A 53 10.60 14.00 -0.87
C ASN A 53 11.65 12.92 -1.14
N LEU A 54 11.39 11.67 -0.75
CA LEU A 54 12.25 10.55 -1.15
C LEU A 54 12.13 10.32 -2.66
N PRO A 55 13.25 10.06 -3.37
CA PRO A 55 13.27 10.01 -4.83
C PRO A 55 12.37 8.89 -5.35
N ARG A 56 12.44 7.72 -4.72
CA ARG A 56 11.60 6.57 -5.01
C ARG A 56 11.63 5.59 -3.84
N VAL A 57 10.46 5.14 -3.42
CA VAL A 57 10.32 4.13 -2.37
C VAL A 57 9.22 3.14 -2.71
N LYS A 58 9.33 1.92 -2.18
CA LYS A 58 8.22 0.99 -2.04
C LYS A 58 7.61 1.14 -0.66
N VAL A 59 6.30 1.13 -0.58
CA VAL A 59 5.54 1.18 0.66
C VAL A 59 4.68 -0.07 0.74
N TYR A 60 4.74 -0.75 1.88
CA TYR A 60 3.96 -1.94 2.12
C TYR A 60 2.47 -1.57 2.28
N GLY A 61 1.62 -2.29 1.55
CA GLY A 61 0.18 -2.15 1.59
C GLY A 61 -0.52 -3.50 1.77
N ILE A 62 -1.67 -3.47 2.46
CA ILE A 62 -2.53 -4.65 2.63
C ILE A 62 -3.96 -4.33 2.18
N LEU A 63 -4.60 -5.23 1.44
CA LEU A 63 -5.98 -5.09 1.02
C LEU A 63 -6.91 -5.20 2.23
N GLU A 64 -7.90 -4.31 2.33
CA GLU A 64 -8.88 -4.32 3.41
C GLU A 64 -9.88 -5.48 3.30
N ASN A 65 -10.17 -5.92 2.08
CA ASN A 65 -11.11 -7.01 1.82
C ASN A 65 -10.44 -8.37 2.02
N ASP A 66 -11.03 -9.22 2.86
CA ASP A 66 -10.61 -10.62 3.01
C ASP A 66 -11.15 -11.53 1.89
N GLU A 67 -12.14 -11.09 1.11
CA GLU A 67 -12.76 -11.85 0.04
C GLU A 67 -13.08 -10.99 -1.19
N CYS A 68 -13.09 -11.62 -2.36
CA CYS A 68 -13.44 -10.95 -3.59
C CYS A 68 -14.95 -10.67 -3.64
N PRO A 69 -15.39 -9.40 -3.78
CA PRO A 69 -16.81 -9.05 -3.84
C PRO A 69 -17.52 -9.53 -5.10
N ARG A 70 -16.78 -10.11 -6.06
CA ARG A 70 -17.32 -10.62 -7.34
C ARG A 70 -17.55 -12.13 -7.31
N CYS A 71 -16.61 -12.91 -6.79
CA CYS A 71 -16.71 -14.37 -6.76
C CYS A 71 -16.89 -14.96 -5.37
N GLY A 72 -16.75 -14.18 -4.29
CA GLY A 72 -16.87 -14.63 -2.91
C GLY A 72 -15.76 -15.57 -2.45
N VAL A 73 -14.67 -15.67 -3.21
CA VAL A 73 -13.48 -16.45 -2.81
C VAL A 73 -12.63 -15.58 -1.90
N ALA A 74 -12.24 -16.14 -0.75
CA ALA A 74 -11.33 -15.51 0.20
C ALA A 74 -9.94 -15.35 -0.42
N PHE A 75 -9.29 -14.20 -0.19
CA PHE A 75 -7.91 -13.96 -0.54
C PHE A 75 -6.99 -14.71 0.44
N GLU A 76 -5.93 -15.35 -0.06
CA GLU A 76 -4.97 -16.01 0.81
C GLU A 76 -4.02 -14.97 1.42
N TYR A 77 -3.93 -14.94 2.76
CA TYR A 77 -3.00 -14.10 3.50
C TYR A 77 -1.55 -14.35 3.04
N GLN A 78 -0.80 -13.29 2.85
CA GLN A 78 0.57 -13.25 2.32
C GLN A 78 0.74 -13.55 0.83
N LYS A 79 -0.37 -13.57 0.08
CA LYS A 79 -0.32 -13.98 -1.33
C LYS A 79 -1.16 -13.08 -2.21
N ASP A 80 -2.41 -12.89 -1.85
CA ASP A 80 -3.38 -12.17 -2.68
C ASP A 80 -3.78 -10.80 -2.09
N ASP A 81 -3.38 -10.52 -0.85
CA ASP A 81 -3.75 -9.34 -0.07
C ASP A 81 -2.60 -8.36 0.17
N GLU A 82 -1.35 -8.71 -0.13
CA GLU A 82 -0.18 -7.85 0.08
C GLU A 82 0.29 -7.15 -1.21
N PHE A 83 0.61 -5.86 -1.10
CA PHE A 83 0.92 -4.98 -2.23
C PHE A 83 2.17 -4.12 -1.99
N ASP A 84 2.95 -3.93 -3.05
CA ASP A 84 3.99 -2.91 -3.14
C ASP A 84 3.39 -1.63 -3.75
N ILE A 85 3.39 -0.54 -2.99
CA ILE A 85 2.98 0.79 -3.48
C ILE A 85 4.23 1.60 -3.79
N VAL A 86 4.39 2.07 -5.02
CA VAL A 86 5.53 2.90 -5.41
C VAL A 86 5.18 4.37 -5.21
N VAL A 87 6.02 5.05 -4.42
CA VAL A 87 5.93 6.49 -4.19
C VAL A 87 7.20 7.15 -4.72
N GLU A 88 7.05 8.21 -5.52
CA GLU A 88 8.16 9.02 -6.05
C GLU A 88 7.92 10.48 -5.73
N CYS A 89 8.85 11.13 -5.03
CA CYS A 89 8.75 12.53 -4.63
C CYS A 89 7.38 12.87 -4.01
N ASP A 90 6.95 12.05 -3.04
CA ASP A 90 5.66 12.13 -2.35
C ASP A 90 4.41 11.84 -3.20
N VAL A 91 4.55 11.42 -4.47
CA VAL A 91 3.43 11.08 -5.35
C VAL A 91 3.23 9.57 -5.41
N LEU A 92 1.98 9.11 -5.23
CA LEU A 92 1.58 7.70 -5.39
C LEU A 92 1.57 7.32 -6.87
N LYS A 93 2.57 6.59 -7.36
CA LYS A 93 2.77 6.37 -8.80
C LYS A 93 2.11 5.11 -9.32
N SER A 94 2.27 4.01 -8.61
CA SER A 94 1.77 2.69 -9.03
C SER A 94 1.64 1.78 -7.83
N PHE A 95 0.96 0.65 -8.03
CA PHE A 95 0.94 -0.44 -7.08
C PHE A 95 1.05 -1.78 -7.83
N SER A 96 1.51 -2.81 -7.16
CA SER A 96 1.55 -4.18 -7.68
C SER A 96 1.41 -5.17 -6.52
N SER A 97 1.06 -6.43 -6.80
CA SER A 97 1.21 -7.49 -5.79
C SER A 97 2.64 -7.50 -5.25
N MET A 98 2.78 -7.71 -3.94
CA MET A 98 4.08 -7.68 -3.28
C MET A 98 5.00 -8.75 -3.89
N ALA A 99 6.20 -8.34 -4.29
CA ALA A 99 7.15 -9.26 -4.91
C ALA A 99 7.97 -10.04 -3.87
N ASP A 100 8.42 -9.37 -2.81
CA ASP A 100 9.27 -9.96 -1.76
C ASP A 100 9.14 -9.17 -0.46
N TYR A 101 8.77 -9.85 0.63
CA TYR A 101 8.66 -9.22 1.96
C TYR A 101 10.02 -8.81 2.54
N GLY A 102 11.11 -9.41 2.05
CA GLY A 102 12.47 -9.12 2.48
C GLY A 102 12.89 -7.67 2.24
N ASP A 103 12.33 -7.00 1.22
CA ASP A 103 12.56 -5.57 0.93
C ASP A 103 12.29 -4.68 2.17
N TYR A 104 11.30 -5.03 2.98
CA TYR A 104 10.89 -4.24 4.15
C TYR A 104 11.67 -4.61 5.43
N LEU A 105 12.38 -5.73 5.47
CA LEU A 105 13.09 -6.21 6.66
C LEU A 105 14.48 -5.58 6.84
N VAL A 106 15.01 -4.90 5.81
CA VAL A 106 16.41 -4.49 5.76
C VAL A 106 16.67 -3.16 6.49
N ASP A 107 15.66 -2.31 6.64
CA ASP A 107 15.85 -0.94 7.07
C ASP A 107 15.28 -0.67 8.48
N SER A 108 16.19 -0.52 9.45
CA SER A 108 15.88 -0.25 10.85
C SER A 108 15.20 1.11 11.08
N GLU A 109 15.27 2.05 10.13
CA GLU A 109 14.60 3.34 10.22
C GLU A 109 13.14 3.31 9.74
N ALA A 110 12.74 2.28 8.99
CA ALA A 110 11.43 2.20 8.35
C ALA A 110 10.42 1.31 9.07
N GLU A 111 10.81 0.67 10.19
CA GLU A 111 9.99 -0.27 10.98
C GLU A 111 9.23 -1.32 10.14
N GLY A 112 9.75 -1.70 8.97
CA GLY A 112 9.08 -2.66 8.08
C GLY A 112 7.95 -2.10 7.22
N VAL A 113 7.89 -0.78 7.04
CA VAL A 113 6.74 -0.13 6.40
C VAL A 113 7.03 0.39 4.99
N TYR A 114 8.29 0.72 4.70
CA TYR A 114 8.73 1.13 3.36
C TYR A 114 10.21 0.79 3.13
N ALA A 115 10.61 0.73 1.87
CA ALA A 115 11.97 0.46 1.42
C ALA A 115 12.39 1.48 0.37
N VAL A 116 13.59 2.03 0.48
CA VAL A 116 14.14 2.97 -0.51
C VAL A 116 14.71 2.18 -1.69
N LEU A 117 14.38 2.63 -2.92
CA LEU A 117 14.84 2.01 -4.16
C LEU A 117 16.05 2.71 -4.78
#